data_AF-A0A1M2UVZ2-F1
#
_entry.id   AF-A0A1M2UVZ2-F1
#
_cell.length_a   1.000
_cell.length_b   1.000
_cell.length_c   1.000
_cell.angle_alpha   90.00
_cell.angle_beta   90.00
_cell.angle_gamma   90.00
#
_symmetry.space_group_name_H-M   'P 1'
#
loop_
_entity.id
_entity.type
_entity.pdbx_description
1 polymer ?
#
loop_
_entity_poly.entity_id
_entity_poly.type
_entity_poly.pdbx_seq_one_letter_code
_entity_poly.pdbx_strand_id
1 'polypeptide(L)'
;MKRFGTSALALLLCLSTSACASPKLSVLDPVEPRTETPGVTISRVAHPVTLPLESLAGATFIGSHGELILYNKHKGLFATVVTSDDWGNPSIQMNEVPSYIFNRDLSAVQTPELRKELEGVIRMTLEPAKEKESSVVTMGKITAYIAFNPMQTMIMLTSPDKPDLFTQLVLDNFSWEEIEHEILKGIGG
;
A
#
# COMPACT_ATOMS: atom_id res chain seq x y z
N MET A 1 33.84 60.91 -32.58
CA MET A 1 34.30 59.56 -33.00
C MET A 1 34.84 58.81 -31.79
N LYS A 2 34.58 57.49 -31.72
CA LYS A 2 34.86 56.48 -30.66
C LYS A 2 33.59 56.13 -29.85
N ARG A 3 33.20 54.87 -29.62
CA ARG A 3 33.55 53.53 -30.13
C ARG A 3 32.41 52.57 -29.72
N PHE A 4 32.27 51.46 -30.45
CA PHE A 4 31.36 50.32 -30.29
C PHE A 4 31.47 49.56 -28.95
N GLY A 5 30.43 48.78 -28.62
CA GLY A 5 30.52 47.54 -27.80
C GLY A 5 29.19 47.15 -27.14
N THR A 6 28.32 46.38 -27.81
CA THR A 6 28.09 44.92 -27.64
C THR A 6 27.51 44.46 -26.29
N SER A 7 26.23 44.09 -26.35
CA SER A 7 25.56 42.89 -25.81
C SER A 7 25.90 42.33 -24.42
N ALA A 8 24.88 42.26 -23.55
CA ALA A 8 24.57 41.07 -22.75
C ALA A 8 23.15 41.19 -22.18
N LEU A 9 22.15 40.74 -22.94
CA LEU A 9 20.80 40.50 -22.42
C LEU A 9 20.88 39.20 -21.58
N ALA A 10 21.09 39.33 -20.27
CA ALA A 10 21.04 38.20 -19.36
C ALA A 10 19.58 37.76 -19.23
N LEU A 11 19.18 36.77 -20.04
CA LEU A 11 17.99 35.98 -19.79
C LEU A 11 18.17 35.29 -18.43
N LEU A 12 17.52 35.85 -17.40
CA LEU A 12 17.25 35.17 -16.16
C LEU A 12 16.43 33.92 -16.50
N LEU A 13 17.13 32.79 -16.55
CA LEU A 13 16.55 31.46 -16.55
C LEU A 13 15.62 31.36 -15.34
N CYS A 14 14.33 31.46 -15.60
CA CYS A 14 13.28 30.97 -14.73
C CYS A 14 13.52 29.47 -14.51
N LEU A 15 14.36 29.14 -13.53
CA LEU A 15 14.36 27.83 -12.89
C LEU A 15 13.03 27.74 -12.15
N SER A 16 11.98 27.40 -12.89
CA SER A 16 10.78 26.81 -12.31
C SER A 16 11.25 25.54 -11.62
N THR A 17 11.51 25.65 -10.33
CA THR A 17 11.46 24.53 -9.42
C THR A 17 10.08 23.94 -9.61
N SER A 18 9.98 22.89 -10.43
CA SER A 18 8.87 21.97 -10.33
C SER A 18 8.94 21.41 -8.93
N ALA A 19 8.28 22.07 -7.98
CA ALA A 19 7.94 21.49 -6.71
C ALA A 19 7.20 20.21 -7.09
N CYS A 20 7.91 19.08 -7.03
CA CYS A 20 7.31 17.77 -7.11
C CYS A 20 6.40 17.71 -5.89
N ALA A 21 5.15 18.14 -6.07
CA ALA A 21 4.10 17.90 -5.09
C ALA A 21 4.13 16.40 -4.86
N SER A 22 4.43 16.00 -3.62
CA SER A 22 4.40 14.59 -3.27
C SER A 22 3.02 14.05 -3.66
N PRO A 23 2.93 12.89 -4.32
CA PRO A 23 1.66 12.32 -4.73
C PRO A 23 0.72 12.28 -3.51
N LYS A 24 -0.45 12.91 -3.64
CA LYS A 24 -1.38 13.03 -2.52
C LYS A 24 -2.09 11.70 -2.31
N LEU A 25 -2.08 11.22 -1.06
CA LEU A 25 -2.86 10.05 -0.64
C LEU A 25 -4.35 10.35 -0.74
N SER A 26 -5.08 9.61 -1.57
CA SER A 26 -6.52 9.76 -1.74
C SER A 26 -7.28 9.07 -0.60
N VAL A 27 -8.18 9.78 0.07
CA VAL A 27 -9.07 9.18 1.07
C VAL A 27 -10.35 8.74 0.35
N LEU A 28 -10.66 7.45 0.41
CA LEU A 28 -11.85 6.86 -0.21
C LEU A 28 -12.97 6.73 0.82
N ASP A 29 -14.21 6.73 0.31
CA ASP A 29 -15.36 6.42 1.14
C ASP A 29 -15.29 4.95 1.63
N PRO A 30 -15.75 4.67 2.87
CA PRO A 30 -15.85 3.31 3.37
C PRO A 30 -16.66 2.41 2.43
N VAL A 31 -16.14 1.22 2.17
CA VAL A 31 -16.85 0.20 1.39
C VAL A 31 -17.78 -0.57 2.30
N GLU A 32 -19.04 -0.74 1.89
CA GLU A 32 -20.02 -1.53 2.64
C GLU A 32 -19.65 -3.02 2.57
N PRO A 33 -19.49 -3.73 3.72
CA PRO A 33 -19.12 -5.14 3.72
C PRO A 33 -20.14 -6.00 2.95
N ARG A 34 -19.66 -7.05 2.30
CA ARG A 34 -20.54 -7.99 1.61
C ARG A 34 -21.45 -8.68 2.63
N THR A 35 -22.73 -8.85 2.29
CA THR A 35 -23.66 -9.69 3.08
C THR A 35 -23.12 -11.11 3.20
N GLU A 36 -23.46 -11.85 4.26
CA GLU A 36 -22.92 -13.20 4.49
C GLU A 36 -23.05 -14.09 3.24
N THR A 37 -21.90 -14.38 2.62
CA THR A 37 -21.77 -15.28 1.47
C THR A 37 -20.75 -16.37 1.83
N PRO A 38 -20.90 -17.61 1.34
CA PRO A 38 -19.88 -18.63 1.49
C PRO A 38 -18.50 -18.12 1.03
N GLY A 39 -17.49 -18.28 1.88
CA GLY A 39 -16.16 -17.75 1.62
C GLY A 39 -15.04 -18.45 2.39
N VAL A 40 -13.81 -18.13 2.01
CA VAL A 40 -12.59 -18.54 2.71
C VAL A 40 -11.98 -17.31 3.36
N THR A 41 -11.78 -17.36 4.68
CA THR A 41 -11.15 -16.26 5.41
C THR A 41 -9.64 -16.46 5.49
N ILE A 42 -8.89 -15.49 4.95
CA ILE A 42 -7.44 -15.38 5.10
C ILE A 42 -7.07 -14.39 6.20
N SER A 43 -5.82 -14.44 6.67
CA SER A 43 -5.27 -13.57 7.73
C SER A 43 -6.14 -13.56 9.00
N ARG A 44 -6.78 -14.70 9.29
CA ARG A 44 -7.82 -14.84 10.33
C ARG A 44 -7.42 -14.36 11.73
N VAL A 45 -6.13 -14.41 12.08
CA VAL A 45 -5.64 -14.02 13.42
C VAL A 45 -5.15 -12.57 13.50
N ALA A 46 -4.95 -11.92 12.34
CA ALA A 46 -4.49 -10.54 12.22
C ALA A 46 -5.64 -9.65 11.74
N HIS A 47 -5.77 -9.45 10.43
CA HIS A 47 -6.81 -8.65 9.79
C HIS A 47 -7.62 -9.54 8.84
N PRO A 48 -8.71 -10.18 9.33
CA PRO A 48 -9.47 -11.15 8.54
C PRO A 48 -10.02 -10.56 7.25
N VAL A 49 -9.84 -11.29 6.15
CA VAL A 49 -10.44 -10.98 4.84
C VAL A 49 -11.16 -12.22 4.33
N THR A 50 -12.48 -12.14 4.17
CA THR A 50 -13.29 -13.24 3.65
C THR A 50 -13.40 -13.12 2.13
N LEU A 51 -12.73 -14.02 1.42
CA LEU A 51 -12.77 -14.14 -0.04
C LEU A 51 -13.99 -14.96 -0.47
N PRO A 52 -14.75 -14.54 -1.49
CA PRO A 52 -15.95 -15.27 -1.90
C PRO A 52 -15.60 -16.59 -2.60
N LEU A 53 -16.32 -17.67 -2.30
CA LEU A 53 -16.04 -18.99 -2.93
C LEU A 53 -16.17 -18.97 -4.45
N GLU A 54 -17.03 -18.13 -5.01
CA GLU A 54 -17.23 -18.03 -6.45
C GLU A 54 -15.99 -17.53 -7.20
N SER A 55 -15.20 -16.62 -6.62
CA SER A 55 -13.95 -16.15 -7.24
C SER A 55 -12.81 -17.16 -7.10
N LEU A 56 -12.92 -18.06 -6.12
CA LEU A 56 -11.90 -19.07 -5.81
C LEU A 56 -12.08 -20.39 -6.60
N ALA A 57 -13.07 -20.47 -7.48
CA ALA A 57 -13.31 -21.67 -8.28
C ALA A 57 -12.09 -22.02 -9.15
N GLY A 58 -11.46 -23.18 -8.87
CA GLY A 58 -10.25 -23.63 -9.55
C GLY A 58 -8.94 -23.01 -9.04
N ALA A 59 -9.00 -22.17 -8.00
CA ALA A 59 -7.82 -21.60 -7.38
C ALA A 59 -7.00 -22.66 -6.63
N THR A 60 -5.69 -22.46 -6.59
CA THR A 60 -4.75 -23.29 -5.80
C THR A 60 -4.32 -22.54 -4.56
N PHE A 61 -4.43 -23.20 -3.40
CA PHE A 61 -4.00 -22.67 -2.11
C PHE A 61 -2.67 -23.30 -1.71
N ILE A 62 -1.68 -22.47 -1.41
CA ILE A 62 -0.35 -22.87 -0.97
C ILE A 62 -0.11 -22.26 0.42
N GLY A 63 -0.15 -23.11 1.44
CA GLY A 63 0.15 -22.70 2.82
C GLY A 63 1.66 -22.61 3.06
N SER A 64 2.12 -21.49 3.62
CA SER A 64 3.52 -21.28 4.05
C SER A 64 3.57 -20.31 5.25
N HIS A 65 4.66 -19.54 5.43
CA HIS A 65 4.71 -18.40 6.37
C HIS A 65 3.75 -17.25 6.00
N GLY A 66 3.01 -17.40 4.89
CA GLY A 66 1.84 -16.63 4.50
C GLY A 66 0.86 -17.49 3.69
N GLU A 67 -0.23 -16.88 3.23
CA GLU A 67 -1.27 -17.53 2.43
C GLU A 67 -1.13 -17.09 0.98
N LEU A 68 -0.70 -18.01 0.09
CA LEU A 68 -0.65 -17.78 -1.35
C LEU A 68 -1.83 -18.46 -2.04
N ILE A 69 -2.59 -17.68 -2.80
CA ILE A 69 -3.74 -18.12 -3.59
C ILE A 69 -3.47 -17.79 -5.05
N LEU A 70 -3.41 -18.82 -5.89
CA LEU A 70 -3.26 -18.69 -7.33
C LEU A 70 -4.62 -18.93 -7.98
N TYR A 71 -5.26 -17.87 -8.47
CA TYR A 71 -6.53 -17.96 -9.20
C TYR A 71 -6.30 -18.59 -10.57
N ASN A 72 -5.17 -18.25 -11.20
CA ASN A 72 -4.66 -18.89 -12.40
C ASN A 72 -3.13 -18.67 -12.51
N LYS A 73 -2.52 -18.97 -13.67
CA LYS A 73 -1.07 -18.84 -13.88
C LYS A 73 -0.53 -17.41 -13.80
N HIS A 74 -1.39 -16.40 -13.90
CA HIS A 74 -1.02 -14.99 -13.97
C HIS A 74 -1.70 -14.13 -12.91
N LYS A 75 -2.76 -14.62 -12.24
CA LYS A 75 -3.49 -13.88 -11.20
C LYS A 75 -3.31 -14.57 -9.85
N GLY A 76 -2.86 -13.81 -8.86
CA GLY A 76 -2.53 -14.34 -7.54
C GLY A 76 -2.67 -13.32 -6.43
N LEU A 77 -2.92 -13.83 -5.22
CA LEU A 77 -2.97 -13.09 -3.98
C LEU A 77 -1.98 -13.73 -3.01
N PHE A 78 -1.07 -12.92 -2.47
CA PHE A 78 -0.21 -13.31 -1.36
C PHE A 78 -0.53 -12.46 -0.14
N ALA A 79 -0.87 -13.11 0.97
CA ALA A 79 -1.12 -12.47 2.25
C ALA A 79 -0.06 -12.87 3.27
N THR A 80 0.54 -11.87 3.91
CA THR A 80 1.51 -12.06 4.99
C THR A 80 1.19 -11.15 6.15
N VAL A 81 1.46 -11.61 7.36
CA VAL A 81 1.41 -10.78 8.56
C VAL A 81 2.85 -10.37 8.87
N VAL A 82 3.06 -9.10 9.17
CA VAL A 82 4.39 -8.57 9.50
C VAL A 82 4.36 -8.12 10.96
N THR A 83 5.20 -8.74 11.76
CA THR A 83 5.40 -8.43 13.18
C THR A 83 6.73 -7.70 13.39
N SER A 84 6.99 -7.26 14.63
CA SER A 84 8.29 -6.69 14.99
C SER A 84 9.41 -7.71 14.82
N ASP A 85 9.20 -8.97 15.17
CA ASP A 85 10.21 -10.03 15.07
C ASP A 85 10.61 -10.28 13.60
N ASP A 86 9.63 -10.30 12.69
CA ASP A 86 9.89 -10.46 11.25
C ASP A 86 10.74 -9.31 10.68
N TRP A 87 10.64 -8.14 11.31
CA TRP A 87 11.35 -6.92 10.93
C TRP A 87 12.57 -6.63 11.84
N GLY A 88 13.02 -7.60 12.63
CA GLY A 88 14.24 -7.45 13.43
C GLY A 88 14.10 -6.56 14.68
N ASN A 89 12.91 -6.54 15.28
CA ASN A 89 12.56 -5.83 16.51
C ASN A 89 12.77 -4.30 16.46
N PRO A 90 12.14 -3.61 15.49
CA PRO A 90 12.25 -2.16 15.42
C PRO A 90 11.51 -1.49 16.58
N SER A 91 11.97 -0.31 17.01
CA SER A 91 11.40 0.42 18.15
C SER A 91 10.11 1.19 17.82
N ILE A 92 9.36 0.77 16.80
CA ILE A 92 8.12 1.41 16.33
C ILE A 92 6.94 0.48 16.50
N GLN A 93 5.75 1.05 16.65
CA GLN A 93 4.53 0.25 16.61
C GLN A 93 4.27 -0.18 15.16
N MET A 94 4.11 -1.48 14.96
CA MET A 94 4.05 -2.05 13.60
C MET A 94 2.79 -1.62 12.86
N ASN A 95 1.68 -1.40 13.57
CA ASN A 95 0.43 -0.94 13.00
C ASN A 95 0.50 0.52 12.47
N GLU A 96 1.49 1.32 12.88
CA GLU A 96 1.74 2.67 12.39
C GLU A 96 2.53 2.68 11.07
N VAL A 97 3.26 1.60 10.76
CA VAL A 97 4.16 1.52 9.61
C VAL A 97 3.47 1.82 8.28
N PRO A 98 2.28 1.25 7.97
CA PRO A 98 1.57 1.60 6.74
C PRO A 98 1.32 3.10 6.61
N SER A 99 0.99 3.79 7.72
CA SER A 99 0.75 5.23 7.71
C SER A 99 2.04 6.02 7.40
N TYR A 100 3.18 5.64 7.98
CA TYR A 100 4.47 6.26 7.70
C TYR A 100 4.86 6.13 6.22
N ILE A 101 4.62 4.93 5.64
CA ILE A 101 4.90 4.65 4.24
C ILE A 101 4.02 5.49 3.32
N PHE A 102 2.70 5.41 3.48
CA PHE A 102 1.73 6.01 2.55
C PHE A 102 1.61 7.53 2.68
N ASN A 103 1.75 8.07 3.89
CA ASN A 103 1.81 9.52 4.09
C ASN A 103 3.17 10.11 3.72
N ARG A 104 4.20 9.25 3.53
CA ARG A 104 5.60 9.66 3.33
C ARG A 104 6.09 10.61 4.42
N ASP A 105 5.59 10.42 5.64
CA ASP A 105 5.92 11.23 6.81
C ASP A 105 6.69 10.37 7.82
N LEU A 106 7.98 10.64 7.94
CA LEU A 106 8.88 9.94 8.86
C LEU A 106 9.35 10.85 10.00
N SER A 107 8.64 11.96 10.25
CA SER A 107 9.02 12.96 11.27
C SER A 107 9.01 12.39 12.68
N ALA A 108 8.10 11.45 12.97
CA ALA A 108 8.00 10.74 14.24
C ALA A 108 9.08 9.66 14.43
N VAL A 109 9.74 9.23 13.34
CA VAL A 109 10.77 8.17 13.38
C VAL A 109 12.11 8.78 13.77
N GLN A 110 12.53 8.55 15.01
CA GLN A 110 13.74 9.16 15.57
C GLN A 110 15.04 8.44 15.16
N THR A 111 14.98 7.12 14.97
CA THR A 111 16.14 6.29 14.64
C THR A 111 16.55 6.47 13.18
N PRO A 112 17.75 6.98 12.86
CA PRO A 112 18.18 7.24 11.48
C PRO A 112 18.21 5.98 10.60
N GLU A 113 18.61 4.84 11.15
CA GLU A 113 18.68 3.56 10.45
C GLU A 113 17.28 3.12 10.02
N LEU A 114 16.33 3.15 10.95
CA LEU A 114 14.93 2.80 10.70
C LEU A 114 14.27 3.76 9.70
N ARG A 115 14.59 5.06 9.78
CA ARG A 115 14.12 6.03 8.79
C ARG A 115 14.60 5.65 7.39
N LYS A 116 15.88 5.30 7.24
CA LYS A 116 16.46 4.88 5.95
C LYS A 116 15.82 3.59 5.43
N GLU A 117 15.52 2.65 6.31
CA GLU A 117 14.79 1.42 5.95
C GLU A 117 13.38 1.75 5.44
N LEU A 118 12.62 2.58 6.16
CA LEU A 118 11.28 3.02 5.75
C LEU A 118 11.32 3.81 4.44
N GLU A 119 12.33 4.66 4.20
CA GLU A 119 12.55 5.30 2.89
C GLU A 119 12.76 4.27 1.77
N GLY A 120 13.46 3.18 2.05
CA GLY A 120 13.61 2.05 1.13
C GLY A 120 12.27 1.38 0.82
N VAL A 121 11.48 1.09 1.85
CA VAL A 121 10.13 0.50 1.70
C VAL A 121 9.21 1.44 0.92
N ILE A 122 9.21 2.74 1.21
CA ILE A 122 8.44 3.75 0.45
C ILE A 122 8.76 3.68 -1.03
N ARG A 123 10.05 3.59 -1.40
CA ARG A 123 10.46 3.48 -2.80
C ARG A 123 9.95 2.19 -3.44
N MET A 124 10.08 1.06 -2.75
CA MET A 124 9.62 -0.23 -3.27
C MET A 124 8.08 -0.27 -3.44
N THR A 125 7.35 0.29 -2.48
CA THR A 125 5.89 0.24 -2.43
C THR A 125 5.24 1.27 -3.34
N LEU A 126 5.71 2.53 -3.33
CA LEU A 126 5.00 3.66 -3.93
C LEU A 126 5.63 4.22 -5.21
N GLU A 127 6.83 3.78 -5.58
CA GLU A 127 7.48 4.25 -6.81
C GLU A 127 7.44 3.18 -7.92
N PRO A 128 7.43 3.59 -9.21
CA PRO A 128 7.30 4.98 -9.68
C PRO A 128 5.88 5.53 -9.49
N ALA A 129 5.76 6.69 -8.86
CA ALA A 129 4.45 7.27 -8.48
C ALA A 129 3.50 7.52 -9.66
N LYS A 130 4.02 7.68 -10.88
CA LYS A 130 3.21 7.87 -12.10
C LYS A 130 2.42 6.62 -12.51
N GLU A 131 2.77 5.45 -11.98
CA GLU A 131 2.19 4.14 -12.33
C GLU A 131 1.31 3.58 -11.21
N LYS A 132 1.16 4.32 -10.10
CA LYS A 132 0.49 3.84 -8.90
C LYS A 132 -0.48 4.88 -8.36
N GLU A 133 -1.69 4.45 -8.05
CA GLU A 133 -2.67 5.27 -7.35
C GLU A 133 -2.66 4.90 -5.86
N SER A 134 -2.27 5.85 -5.02
CA SER A 134 -2.21 5.64 -3.56
C SER A 134 -3.49 6.11 -2.90
N SER A 135 -4.15 5.23 -2.16
CA SER A 135 -5.39 5.53 -1.45
C SER A 135 -5.43 4.92 -0.06
N VAL A 136 -6.35 5.43 0.77
CA VAL A 136 -6.65 4.92 2.10
C VAL A 136 -8.15 4.83 2.29
N VAL A 137 -8.62 3.73 2.88
CA VAL A 137 -10.02 3.49 3.23
C VAL A 137 -10.09 2.85 4.61
N THR A 138 -11.08 3.24 5.41
CA THR A 138 -11.32 2.64 6.74
C THR A 138 -12.67 1.94 6.77
N MET A 139 -12.66 0.66 7.12
CA MET A 139 -13.83 -0.22 7.23
C MET A 139 -13.94 -0.72 8.67
N GLY A 140 -14.85 -0.13 9.44
CA GLY A 140 -14.92 -0.36 10.88
C GLY A 140 -13.63 0.09 11.58
N LYS A 141 -12.90 -0.85 12.18
CA LYS A 141 -11.60 -0.60 12.84
C LYS A 141 -10.38 -0.87 11.94
N ILE A 142 -10.58 -1.44 10.75
CA ILE A 142 -9.49 -1.80 9.86
C ILE A 142 -9.29 -0.68 8.84
N THR A 143 -8.07 -0.16 8.75
CA THR A 143 -7.66 0.79 7.72
C THR A 143 -6.81 0.05 6.69
N ALA A 144 -7.18 0.18 5.42
CA ALA A 144 -6.43 -0.34 4.29
C ALA A 144 -5.74 0.82 3.57
N TYR A 145 -4.41 0.73 3.46
CA TYR A 145 -3.60 1.60 2.61
C TYR A 145 -3.29 0.85 1.32
N ILE A 146 -3.62 1.44 0.17
CA ILE A 146 -3.64 0.76 -1.12
C ILE A 146 -2.74 1.50 -2.09
N ALA A 147 -1.74 0.81 -2.64
CA ALA A 147 -0.94 1.27 -3.78
C ALA A 147 -1.40 0.47 -5.00
N PHE A 148 -2.40 0.99 -5.70
CA PHE A 148 -3.04 0.32 -6.82
C PHE A 148 -2.20 0.44 -8.09
N ASN A 149 -1.97 -0.70 -8.74
CA ASN A 149 -1.49 -0.84 -10.10
C ASN A 149 -2.09 -2.14 -10.68
N PRO A 150 -2.65 -2.13 -11.91
CA PRO A 150 -3.30 -3.31 -12.49
C PRO A 150 -2.39 -4.54 -12.61
N MET A 151 -1.07 -4.36 -12.73
CA MET A 151 -0.13 -5.48 -12.78
C MET A 151 0.18 -6.04 -11.40
N GLN A 152 0.35 -5.16 -10.41
CA GLN A 152 0.65 -5.55 -9.02
C GLN A 152 0.19 -4.46 -8.04
N THR A 153 -0.81 -4.78 -7.23
CA THR A 153 -1.32 -3.92 -6.17
C THR A 153 -0.79 -4.37 -4.81
N MET A 154 -0.40 -3.41 -3.98
CA MET A 154 -0.06 -3.67 -2.57
C MET A 154 -1.14 -3.06 -1.67
N ILE A 155 -1.63 -3.84 -0.70
CA ILE A 155 -2.55 -3.37 0.33
C ILE A 155 -1.94 -3.66 1.69
N MET A 156 -1.87 -2.65 2.56
CA MET A 156 -1.46 -2.82 3.95
C MET A 156 -2.66 -2.56 4.87
N LEU A 157 -3.05 -3.58 5.62
CA LEU A 157 -4.15 -3.52 6.59
C LEU A 157 -3.59 -3.31 7.99
N THR A 158 -4.16 -2.34 8.70
CA THR A 158 -3.84 -2.03 10.08
C THR A 158 -5.10 -1.84 10.91
N SER A 159 -4.99 -2.01 12.22
CA SER A 159 -6.06 -1.72 13.17
C SER A 159 -5.50 -1.32 14.53
N PRO A 160 -6.23 -0.50 15.31
CA PRO A 160 -5.81 -0.15 16.68
C PRO A 160 -5.85 -1.35 17.63
N ASP A 161 -6.65 -2.38 17.33
CA ASP A 161 -6.76 -3.59 18.16
C ASP A 161 -5.56 -4.55 17.96
N LYS A 162 -4.68 -4.28 16.99
CA LYS A 162 -3.51 -5.10 16.64
C LYS A 162 -2.23 -4.24 16.53
N PRO A 163 -1.78 -3.62 17.62
CA PRO A 163 -0.67 -2.64 17.58
C PRO A 163 0.67 -3.24 17.11
N ASP A 164 0.89 -4.52 17.41
CA ASP A 164 2.18 -5.19 17.20
C ASP A 164 2.35 -5.77 15.80
N LEU A 165 1.38 -5.60 14.89
CA LEU A 165 1.45 -6.13 13.53
C LEU A 165 0.68 -5.31 12.49
N PHE A 166 0.96 -5.55 11.22
CA PHE A 166 0.08 -5.21 10.09
C PHE A 166 -0.01 -6.40 9.14
N THR A 167 -1.05 -6.44 8.32
CA THR A 167 -1.17 -7.45 7.23
C THR A 167 -0.79 -6.80 5.92
N GLN A 168 0.07 -7.44 5.13
CA GLN A 168 0.37 -7.03 3.77
C GLN A 168 -0.26 -8.02 2.79
N LEU A 169 -1.01 -7.50 1.82
CA LEU A 169 -1.54 -8.21 0.67
C LEU A 169 -0.79 -7.73 -0.58
N VAL A 170 -0.35 -8.67 -1.40
CA VAL A 170 0.20 -8.42 -2.74
C VAL A 170 -0.71 -9.11 -3.74
N LEU A 171 -1.25 -8.35 -4.68
CA LEU A 171 -2.26 -8.78 -5.64
C LEU A 171 -1.73 -8.59 -7.05
N ASP A 172 -1.48 -9.69 -7.76
CA ASP A 172 -1.01 -9.66 -9.14
C ASP A 172 -2.19 -9.77 -10.11
N ASN A 173 -2.28 -8.84 -11.05
CA ASN A 173 -3.29 -8.80 -12.11
C ASN A 173 -4.74 -8.74 -11.60
N PHE A 174 -5.01 -7.83 -10.65
CA PHE A 174 -6.35 -7.50 -10.17
C PHE A 174 -6.81 -6.14 -10.70
N SER A 175 -8.07 -6.06 -11.16
CA SER A 175 -8.72 -4.77 -11.41
C SER A 175 -9.14 -4.10 -10.10
N TRP A 176 -9.44 -2.80 -10.17
CA TRP A 176 -9.97 -2.08 -9.00
C TRP A 176 -11.30 -2.67 -8.53
N GLU A 177 -12.19 -3.01 -9.45
CA GLU A 177 -13.49 -3.61 -9.15
C GLU A 177 -13.34 -4.97 -8.45
N GLU A 178 -12.36 -5.77 -8.87
CA GLU A 178 -12.03 -7.05 -8.22
C GLU A 178 -11.45 -6.83 -6.82
N ILE A 179 -10.57 -5.83 -6.63
CA ILE A 179 -10.06 -5.47 -5.29
C ILE A 179 -11.20 -5.04 -4.37
N GLU A 180 -12.08 -4.16 -4.83
CA GLU A 180 -13.22 -3.71 -4.04
C GLU A 180 -14.11 -4.89 -3.67
N HIS A 181 -14.48 -5.73 -4.65
CA HIS A 181 -15.42 -6.83 -4.46
C HIS A 181 -14.85 -8.00 -3.66
N GLU A 182 -13.62 -8.43 -3.96
CA GLU A 182 -13.02 -9.62 -3.35
C GLU A 182 -12.35 -9.29 -2.01
N ILE A 183 -11.68 -8.14 -1.91
CA ILE A 183 -10.85 -7.78 -0.75
C ILE A 183 -11.58 -6.82 0.17
N LEU A 184 -11.90 -5.61 -0.31
CA LEU A 184 -12.38 -4.54 0.58
C LEU A 184 -13.74 -4.90 1.20
N LYS A 185 -14.68 -5.41 0.40
CA LYS A 185 -15.97 -5.92 0.89
C LYS A 185 -15.85 -7.17 1.76
N GLY A 186 -14.71 -7.87 1.70
CA GLY A 186 -14.41 -9.04 2.54
C GLY A 186 -13.83 -8.68 3.90
N ILE A 187 -13.49 -7.41 4.16
CA ILE A 187 -12.95 -6.95 5.44
C ILE A 187 -14.09 -6.72 6.43
N GLY A 188 -14.03 -7.37 7.59
CA GLY A 188 -14.98 -7.16 8.69
C GLY A 188 -16.35 -7.83 8.52
N GLY A 189 -16.49 -8.72 7.52
CA GLY A 189 -17.60 -9.67 7.40
C GLY A 189 -17.34 -10.97 8.13
#